data_AF-A0AAQ3W7F7-F1
#
_entry.id   AF-A0AAQ3W7F7-F1
#
_cell.length_a   1.000
_cell.length_b   1.000
_cell.length_c   1.000
_cell.angle_alpha   90.00
_cell.angle_beta   90.00
_cell.angle_gamma   90.00
#
_symmetry.space_group_name_H-M   'P 1'
#
loop_
_entity.id
_entity.type
_entity.pdbx_description
1 polymer ?
#
loop_
_entity_poly.entity_id
_entity_poly.type
_entity_poly.pdbx_seq_one_letter_code
_entity_poly.pdbx_strand_id
1 'polypeptide(L)'
;MIIIKGNNPRKIDKIWELVKKEHTGKKVAVVGYPGEIPHNFIRAKQMPTYETMTKHNTLDDLTRFLKDTKDRFEAIILYLDCESHLIESIKETTKSYKEKFILTVYDEKVYEQVVDGE
;
A
#
# COMPACT_ATOMS: atom_id res chain seq x y z
N MET A 1 1.14 -12.02 2.39
CA MET A 1 1.17 -10.70 1.73
C MET A 1 0.75 -10.86 0.28
N ILE A 2 -0.09 -9.96 -0.22
CA ILE A 2 -0.49 -9.86 -1.64
C ILE A 2 0.32 -8.71 -2.26
N ILE A 3 0.90 -8.93 -3.44
CA ILE A 3 1.69 -7.92 -4.15
C ILE A 3 0.93 -7.48 -5.39
N ILE A 4 0.79 -6.16 -5.57
CA ILE A 4 0.11 -5.56 -6.73
C ILE A 4 1.11 -4.69 -7.50
N LYS A 5 1.37 -5.09 -8.75
CA LYS A 5 2.18 -4.35 -9.72
C LYS A 5 1.28 -3.69 -10.77
N GLY A 6 1.77 -2.63 -11.40
CA GLY A 6 1.12 -1.93 -12.51
C GLY A 6 0.98 -0.43 -12.29
N ASN A 7 0.16 0.23 -13.11
CA ASN A 7 -0.12 1.67 -12.99
C ASN A 7 -1.15 1.97 -11.88
N ASN A 8 -1.23 3.24 -11.46
CA ASN A 8 -2.10 3.68 -10.37
C ASN A 8 -3.57 3.27 -10.54
N PRO A 9 -4.23 3.48 -11.69
CA PRO A 9 -5.62 3.07 -11.88
C PRO A 9 -5.84 1.57 -11.65
N ARG A 10 -4.99 0.71 -12.25
CA ARG A 10 -5.09 -0.74 -12.07
C ARG A 10 -4.81 -1.20 -10.64
N LYS A 11 -3.87 -0.54 -9.96
CA LYS A 11 -3.57 -0.82 -8.54
C LYS A 11 -4.78 -0.52 -7.66
N ILE A 12 -5.36 0.66 -7.86
CA ILE A 12 -6.55 1.12 -7.14
C ILE A 12 -7.71 0.13 -7.32
N ASP A 13 -8.03 -0.24 -8.56
CA ASP A 13 -9.14 -1.14 -8.85
C ASP A 13 -8.93 -2.51 -8.21
N LYS A 14 -7.72 -3.08 -8.33
CA LYS A 14 -7.39 -4.36 -7.68
C LYS A 14 -7.46 -4.31 -6.16
N ILE A 15 -7.00 -3.22 -5.54
CA ILE A 15 -7.14 -3.03 -4.09
C ILE A 15 -8.63 -3.03 -3.72
N TRP A 16 -9.46 -2.29 -4.44
CA TRP A 16 -10.90 -2.24 -4.19
C TRP A 16 -11.57 -3.59 -4.35
N GLU A 17 -11.23 -4.34 -5.40
CA GLU A 17 -11.75 -5.70 -5.60
C GLU A 17 -11.37 -6.63 -4.45
N LEU A 18 -10.10 -6.63 -4.03
CA LEU A 18 -9.62 -7.45 -2.91
C LEU A 18 -10.30 -7.08 -1.59
N VAL A 19 -10.41 -5.79 -1.29
CA VAL A 19 -11.06 -5.33 -0.07
C VAL A 19 -12.53 -5.73 -0.07
N LYS A 20 -13.27 -5.49 -1.17
CA LYS A 20 -14.68 -5.86 -1.26
C LYS A 20 -14.88 -7.37 -1.11
N LYS A 21 -14.01 -8.17 -1.71
CA LYS A 21 -14.12 -9.63 -1.69
C LYS A 21 -13.77 -10.24 -0.32
N GLU A 22 -12.70 -9.79 0.32
CA GLU A 22 -12.13 -10.47 1.49
C GLU A 22 -12.24 -9.69 2.82
N HIS A 23 -12.58 -8.40 2.73
CA HIS A 23 -12.46 -7.46 3.84
C HIS A 23 -13.68 -6.55 4.04
N THR A 24 -14.83 -6.88 3.42
CA THR A 24 -16.09 -6.18 3.71
C THR A 24 -16.42 -6.29 5.21
N GLY A 25 -16.58 -5.14 5.87
CA GLY A 25 -16.85 -5.05 7.32
C GLY A 25 -15.61 -5.13 8.22
N LYS A 26 -14.41 -5.30 7.66
CA LYS A 26 -13.15 -5.37 8.42
C LYS A 26 -12.49 -4.00 8.58
N LYS A 27 -11.70 -3.84 9.64
CA LYS A 27 -10.87 -2.64 9.85
C LYS A 27 -9.65 -2.69 8.94
N VAL A 28 -9.69 -1.96 7.83
CA VAL A 28 -8.60 -1.88 6.84
C VAL A 28 -7.97 -0.49 6.87
N ALA A 29 -6.64 -0.41 6.99
CA ALA A 29 -5.90 0.85 6.89
C ALA A 29 -5.15 0.95 5.57
N VAL A 30 -4.96 2.18 5.09
CA VAL A 30 -4.05 2.50 3.98
C VAL A 30 -2.88 3.30 4.55
N VAL A 31 -1.66 2.90 4.23
CA VAL A 31 -0.44 3.61 4.63
C VAL A 31 0.44 3.81 3.40
N GLY A 32 1.05 4.98 3.30
CA GLY A 32 1.81 5.38 2.13
C GLY A 32 2.65 6.63 2.36
N TYR A 33 3.29 7.10 1.30
CA TYR A 33 4.05 8.34 1.32
C TYR A 33 3.11 9.57 1.23
N PRO A 34 3.50 10.71 1.84
CA PRO A 34 2.75 11.95 1.73
C PRO A 34 2.42 12.34 0.28
N GLY A 35 1.13 12.54 -0.02
CA GLY A 35 0.65 12.94 -1.33
C GLY A 35 0.57 11.83 -2.38
N GLU A 36 1.03 10.61 -2.06
CA GLU A 36 1.04 9.50 -3.01
C GLU A 36 -0.18 8.57 -2.87
N ILE A 37 -0.91 8.66 -1.76
CA ILE A 37 -2.12 7.87 -1.56
C ILE A 37 -3.26 8.46 -2.42
N PRO A 38 -3.88 7.65 -3.29
CA PRO A 38 -4.97 8.11 -4.14
C PRO A 38 -6.13 8.75 -3.35
N HIS A 39 -6.56 9.93 -3.80
CA HIS A 39 -7.60 10.73 -3.13
C HIS A 39 -8.95 10.01 -2.97
N ASN A 40 -9.24 9.01 -3.81
CA ASN A 40 -10.45 8.22 -3.70
C ASN A 40 -10.49 7.34 -2.43
N PHE A 41 -9.36 6.86 -1.92
CA PHE A 41 -9.30 6.15 -0.63
C PHE A 41 -9.62 7.10 0.53
N ILE A 42 -9.10 8.32 0.47
CA ILE A 42 -9.29 9.36 1.49
C ILE A 42 -10.74 9.82 1.54
N ARG A 43 -11.30 10.21 0.37
CA ARG A 43 -12.65 10.80 0.27
C ARG A 43 -13.74 9.82 0.67
N ALA A 44 -13.53 8.52 0.43
CA ALA A 44 -14.50 7.51 0.79
C ALA A 44 -14.71 7.38 2.31
N LYS A 45 -13.76 7.85 3.15
CA LYS A 45 -13.73 7.61 4.61
C LYS A 45 -13.92 6.14 5.03
N GLN A 46 -13.82 5.21 4.07
CA GLN A 46 -14.01 3.79 4.30
C GLN A 46 -12.78 3.16 4.94
N MET A 47 -11.60 3.77 4.76
CA MET A 47 -10.34 3.30 5.32
C MET A 47 -9.58 4.47 5.95
N PRO A 48 -9.17 4.38 7.23
CA PRO A 48 -8.22 5.32 7.79
C PRO A 48 -6.93 5.30 6.97
N THR A 49 -6.48 6.49 6.61
CA THR A 49 -5.35 6.71 5.71
C THR A 49 -4.22 7.38 6.48
N TYR A 50 -3.00 6.86 6.32
CA TYR A 50 -1.80 7.29 7.06
C TYR A 50 -0.67 7.62 6.10
N GLU A 51 -0.37 8.91 5.96
CA GLU A 51 0.75 9.42 5.18
C GLU A 51 2.00 9.58 6.08
N THR A 52 2.45 8.48 6.66
CA THR A 52 3.49 8.48 7.71
C THR A 52 4.83 7.92 7.23
N MET A 53 4.91 7.48 5.98
CA MET A 53 6.11 6.82 5.43
C MET A 53 7.02 7.83 4.75
N THR A 54 8.32 7.57 4.72
CA THR A 54 9.29 8.33 3.93
C THR A 54 10.13 7.40 3.07
N LYS A 55 10.42 7.80 1.82
CA LYS A 55 11.14 6.94 0.85
C LYS A 55 12.54 6.52 1.32
N HIS A 56 13.20 7.36 2.10
CA HIS A 56 14.56 7.11 2.58
C HIS A 56 14.61 6.19 3.81
N ASN A 57 13.52 6.12 4.59
CA ASN A 57 13.44 5.33 5.82
C ASN A 57 12.22 4.37 5.83
N THR A 58 11.77 3.90 4.66
CA THR A 58 10.51 3.15 4.51
C THR A 58 10.38 1.99 5.49
N LEU A 59 11.45 1.22 5.72
CA LEU A 59 11.42 0.06 6.62
C LEU A 59 11.30 0.45 8.10
N ASP A 60 11.98 1.50 8.52
CA ASP A 60 11.93 2.00 9.90
C ASP A 60 10.56 2.62 10.19
N ASP A 61 10.06 3.44 9.27
CA ASP A 61 8.73 4.03 9.35
C ASP A 61 7.65 2.94 9.38
N LEU A 62 7.75 1.93 8.51
CA LEU A 62 6.84 0.78 8.52
C LEU A 62 6.90 0.05 9.85
N THR A 63 8.09 -0.26 10.36
CA THR A 63 8.27 -0.95 11.64
C THR A 63 7.62 -0.17 12.78
N ARG A 64 7.82 1.16 12.81
CA ARG A 64 7.22 2.04 13.80
C ARG A 64 5.70 2.03 13.70
N PHE A 65 5.17 2.22 12.49
CA PHE A 65 3.73 2.20 12.23
C PHE A 65 3.09 0.90 12.74
N LEU A 66 3.66 -0.26 12.38
CA LEU A 66 3.11 -1.56 12.78
C LEU A 66 3.14 -1.78 14.29
N LYS A 67 4.16 -1.28 15.00
CA LYS A 67 4.20 -1.30 16.47
C LYS A 67 3.09 -0.44 17.07
N ASP A 68 2.91 0.77 16.55
CA ASP A 68 1.93 1.74 17.06
C ASP A 68 0.49 1.30 16.77
N THR A 69 0.27 0.59 15.66
CA THR A 69 -1.07 0.15 15.21
C THR A 69 -1.35 -1.32 15.45
N LYS A 70 -0.51 -2.01 16.22
CA LYS A 70 -0.62 -3.44 16.48
C LYS A 70 -2.04 -3.81 16.91
N ASP A 71 -2.60 -4.85 16.30
CA ASP A 71 -3.93 -5.40 16.60
C ASP A 71 -5.11 -4.45 16.31
N ARG A 72 -4.88 -3.25 15.75
CA ARG A 72 -5.96 -2.30 15.43
C ARG A 72 -6.68 -2.59 14.12
N PHE A 73 -5.98 -3.26 13.20
CA PHE A 73 -6.46 -3.54 11.86
C PHE A 73 -6.45 -5.04 11.58
N GLU A 74 -7.29 -5.46 10.66
CA GLU A 74 -7.29 -6.84 10.14
C GLU A 74 -6.50 -6.92 8.83
N ALA A 75 -6.40 -5.79 8.13
CA ALA A 75 -5.57 -5.66 6.94
C ALA A 75 -4.96 -4.27 6.82
N ILE A 76 -3.77 -4.23 6.22
CA ILE A 76 -3.03 -3.01 5.97
C ILE A 76 -2.61 -3.00 4.49
N ILE A 77 -3.00 -1.94 3.80
CA ILE A 77 -2.60 -1.64 2.43
C ILE A 77 -1.38 -0.74 2.49
N LEU A 78 -0.23 -1.26 2.08
CA LEU A 78 1.03 -0.54 1.90
C LEU A 78 1.03 0.05 0.48
N TYR A 79 0.51 1.26 0.31
CA TYR A 79 0.52 2.00 -0.95
C TYR A 79 1.85 2.75 -1.10
N LEU A 80 2.92 1.99 -1.28
CA LEU A 80 4.29 2.49 -1.28
C LEU A 80 4.88 2.62 -2.67
N ASP A 81 4.37 1.88 -3.66
CA ASP A 81 5.00 1.83 -4.99
C ASP A 81 6.51 1.65 -4.89
N CYS A 82 6.93 0.75 -4.00
CA CYS A 82 8.33 0.57 -3.70
C CYS A 82 9.06 -0.14 -4.84
N GLU A 83 10.37 0.01 -4.90
CA GLU A 83 11.21 -0.77 -5.81
C GLU A 83 11.13 -2.27 -5.49
N SER A 84 11.38 -3.10 -6.49
CA SER A 84 11.27 -4.56 -6.34
C SER A 84 12.24 -5.13 -5.30
N HIS A 85 13.40 -4.49 -5.10
CA HIS A 85 14.39 -4.93 -4.13
C HIS A 85 13.91 -4.79 -2.67
N LEU A 86 12.95 -3.89 -2.39
CA LEU A 86 12.39 -3.68 -1.04
C LEU A 86 11.34 -4.73 -0.64
N ILE A 87 10.84 -5.52 -1.59
CA ILE A 87 9.74 -6.46 -1.35
C ILE A 87 10.11 -7.47 -0.25
N GLU A 88 11.30 -8.07 -0.31
CA GLU A 88 11.70 -9.11 0.65
C GLU A 88 11.91 -8.53 2.05
N SER A 89 12.49 -7.32 2.15
CA SER A 89 12.62 -6.63 3.44
C SER A 89 11.27 -6.29 4.07
N ILE A 90 10.30 -5.85 3.25
CA ILE A 90 8.94 -5.54 3.71
C ILE A 90 8.22 -6.83 4.13
N LYS A 91 8.38 -7.93 3.38
CA LYS A 91 7.85 -9.25 3.77
C LYS A 91 8.40 -9.70 5.12
N GLU A 92 9.71 -9.62 5.33
CA GLU A 92 10.31 -10.05 6.60
C GLU A 92 9.84 -9.16 7.76
N THR A 93 9.77 -7.85 7.55
CA THR A 93 9.26 -6.88 8.55
C THR A 93 7.81 -7.17 8.96
N THR A 94 6.98 -7.60 8.02
CA THR A 94 5.55 -7.85 8.24
C THR A 94 5.22 -9.29 8.65
N LYS A 95 6.16 -10.22 8.56
CA LYS A 95 5.94 -11.66 8.76
C LYS A 95 5.43 -12.03 10.15
N SER A 96 5.82 -11.28 11.17
CA SER A 96 5.43 -11.52 12.57
C SER A 96 4.06 -10.92 12.93
N TYR A 97 3.45 -10.17 12.02
CA TYR A 97 2.16 -9.50 12.21
C TYR A 97 1.03 -10.37 11.66
N LYS A 98 -0.11 -10.38 12.36
CA LYS A 98 -1.27 -11.22 12.02
C LYS A 98 -2.13 -10.60 10.91
N GLU A 99 -1.95 -9.31 10.68
CA GLU A 99 -2.64 -8.51 9.69
C GLU A 99 -2.38 -9.04 8.28
N LYS A 100 -3.40 -9.00 7.43
CA LYS A 100 -3.21 -9.26 6.00
C LYS A 100 -2.60 -8.02 5.34
N PHE A 101 -1.46 -8.19 4.67
CA PHE A 101 -0.77 -7.11 3.97
C PHE A 101 -1.03 -7.14 2.47
N ILE A 102 -1.35 -5.98 1.89
CA ILE A 102 -1.39 -5.73 0.45
C ILE A 102 -0.33 -4.68 0.13
N LEU A 103 0.66 -5.01 -0.69
CA LEU A 103 1.76 -4.11 -1.04
C LEU A 103 1.64 -3.68 -2.51
N THR A 104 1.65 -2.37 -2.77
CA THR A 104 1.85 -1.85 -4.12
C THR A 104 3.34 -1.68 -4.41
N VAL A 105 3.72 -2.11 -5.61
CA VAL A 105 5.12 -2.08 -6.07
C VAL A 105 5.17 -1.29 -7.37
N TYR A 106 6.23 -0.53 -7.56
CA TYR A 106 6.50 0.16 -8.82
C TYR A 106 6.62 -0.83 -9.99
N ASP A 107 6.12 -0.45 -11.16
CA ASP A 107 6.26 -1.22 -12.39
C ASP A 107 6.85 -0.32 -13.48
N GLU A 108 8.14 -0.52 -13.77
CA GLU A 108 8.91 0.28 -14.74
C GLU A 108 8.27 0.29 -16.13
N LYS A 109 7.57 -0.78 -16.52
CA LYS A 109 6.96 -0.93 -17.86
C LYS A 109 5.80 0.02 -18.15
N VAL A 110 5.37 0.81 -17.17
CA VAL A 110 4.25 1.76 -17.32
C VAL A 110 4.72 3.11 -17.89
N TYR A 111 5.99 3.48 -17.72
CA TYR A 111 6.49 4.79 -18.15
C TYR A 111 6.81 4.89 -19.65
N GLU A 112 6.88 3.77 -20.38
CA GLU A 112 7.14 3.79 -21.84
C GLU A 112 5.95 4.28 -22.69
N GLN A 113 4.79 4.64 -22.10
CA GLN A 113 3.60 5.03 -22.88
C GLN A 113 3.18 6.51 -22.78
N VAL A 114 4.06 7.39 -22.31
CA VAL A 114 3.83 8.85 -22.37
C VAL A 114 5.05 9.60 -22.87
N VAL A 115 5.43 9.32 -24.12
CA VAL A 115 6.19 10.27 -24.94
C VAL A 115 5.65 10.19 -26.36
N ASP A 116 4.53 10.87 -26.62
CA ASP A 116 4.35 11.59 -27.89
C ASP A 116 3.18 12.57 -27.79
N GLY A 117 3.41 13.81 -28.22
CA GLY A 117 2.37 14.82 -28.42
C GLY A 117 2.64 16.16 -27.73
N GLU A 118 3.57 16.94 -28.27
CA GLU A 118 3.27 18.07 -29.18
C GLU A 118 4.53 18.53 -29.93
#